data_AF-A0A971FIB3-F1
#
_entry.id   AF-A0A971FIB3-F1
#
_cell.length_a   1.000
_cell.length_b   1.000
_cell.length_c   1.000
_cell.angle_alpha   90.00
_cell.angle_beta   90.00
_cell.angle_gamma   90.00
#
_symmetry.space_group_name_H-M   'P 1'
#
loop_
_entity.id
_entity.type
_entity.pdbx_description
1 polymer ?
#
loop_
_entity_poly.entity_id
_entity_poly.type
_entity_poly.pdbx_seq_one_letter_code
_entity_poly.pdbx_strand_id
1 'polypeptide(L)'
;MIGIKMTHGSKHVIVSDNLLTRIDLWGILYNPGAASHGPVPASGDTPAKPDNSDGGSIIANNIITDYGYGHEYWNWGGASADQSGSYAIALLKGQIPENPPLGDVVLTGNLVYGGRNGDALRYRYALYIEDWNRRDEPGSNAPRQPHLYGNLFHPGSGGISNAEVPGDKNL
;
A
#
# COMPACT_ATOMS: atom_id res chain seq x y z
N MET A 1 11.77 8.02 -1.73
CA MET A 1 12.13 6.81 -0.97
C MET A 1 10.89 6.17 -0.37
N ILE A 2 10.92 4.87 -0.05
CA ILE A 2 9.85 4.11 0.63
C ILE A 2 10.11 4.10 2.15
N GLY A 3 9.07 4.15 2.98
CA GLY A 3 9.17 3.99 4.43
C GLY A 3 9.24 2.51 4.84
N ILE A 4 8.09 1.83 4.87
CA ILE A 4 7.98 0.41 5.20
C ILE A 4 7.52 -0.36 3.96
N LYS A 5 8.16 -1.50 3.69
CA LYS A 5 7.81 -2.38 2.58
C LYS A 5 7.54 -3.79 3.07
N MET A 6 6.35 -4.29 2.80
CA MET A 6 5.90 -5.65 3.08
C MET A 6 5.68 -6.35 1.74
N THR A 7 6.51 -7.35 1.44
CA THR A 7 6.55 -8.06 0.16
C THR A 7 7.11 -9.46 0.35
N HIS A 8 6.94 -10.32 -0.66
CA HIS A 8 7.60 -11.62 -0.76
C HIS A 8 7.24 -12.61 0.36
N GLY A 9 5.95 -12.77 0.66
CA GLY A 9 5.46 -13.67 1.70
C GLY A 9 5.40 -13.03 3.08
N SER A 10 5.31 -11.69 3.13
CA SER A 10 5.06 -10.97 4.37
C SER A 10 3.63 -11.28 4.82
N LYS A 11 3.48 -12.19 5.79
CA LYS A 11 2.18 -12.65 6.29
C LYS A 11 2.14 -12.57 7.82
N HIS A 12 1.00 -12.18 8.37
CA HIS A 12 0.79 -12.05 9.82
C HIS A 12 1.78 -11.10 10.51
N VAL A 13 2.04 -9.97 9.86
CA VAL A 13 2.93 -8.92 10.37
C VAL A 13 2.11 -7.83 11.04
N ILE A 14 2.65 -7.25 12.11
CA ILE A 14 2.09 -6.06 12.76
C ILE A 14 3.05 -4.91 12.47
N VAL A 15 2.54 -3.88 11.81
CA VAL A 15 3.23 -2.61 11.61
C VAL A 15 2.51 -1.56 12.44
N SER A 16 3.05 -1.24 13.62
CA SER A 16 2.41 -0.29 14.51
C SER A 16 3.31 0.72 15.17
N ASP A 17 2.70 1.85 15.53
CA ASP A 17 3.30 2.89 16.38
C ASP A 17 4.57 3.51 15.79
N ASN A 18 4.69 3.53 14.46
CA ASN A 18 5.82 4.14 13.75
C ASN A 18 5.55 5.61 13.42
N LEU A 19 6.61 6.41 13.42
CA LEU A 19 6.64 7.73 12.79
C LEU A 19 7.40 7.65 11.46
N LEU A 20 6.72 7.91 10.34
CA LEU A 20 7.29 7.96 9.00
C LEU A 20 7.25 9.41 8.49
N THR A 21 8.40 10.05 8.36
CA THR A 21 8.49 11.47 7.97
C THR A 21 9.21 11.63 6.64
N ARG A 22 8.75 12.58 5.80
CA ARG A 22 9.41 12.98 4.55
C ARG A 22 9.65 11.82 3.57
N ILE A 23 8.68 10.94 3.47
CA ILE A 23 8.67 9.83 2.51
C ILE A 23 8.12 10.34 1.16
N ASP A 24 8.66 9.86 0.03
CA ASP A 24 8.33 10.41 -1.30
C ASP A 24 7.63 9.41 -2.25
N LEU A 25 7.85 8.10 -2.08
CA LEU A 25 7.30 7.07 -2.97
C LEU A 25 6.09 6.38 -2.34
N TRP A 26 6.31 5.60 -1.28
CA TRP A 26 5.26 4.99 -0.47
C TRP A 26 5.63 5.06 1.00
N GLY A 27 4.73 5.58 1.85
CA GLY A 27 4.91 5.54 3.31
C GLY A 27 4.94 4.10 3.79
N ILE A 28 3.86 3.37 3.49
CA ILE A 28 3.77 1.93 3.68
C ILE A 28 3.34 1.29 2.37
N LEU A 29 4.15 0.38 1.84
CA LEU A 29 3.81 -0.48 0.70
C LEU A 29 3.54 -1.89 1.22
N TYR A 30 2.39 -2.45 0.83
CA TYR A 30 2.10 -3.86 1.01
C TYR A 30 1.61 -4.47 -0.31
N ASN A 31 2.37 -5.43 -0.81
CA ASN A 31 2.02 -6.12 -2.05
C ASN A 31 2.61 -7.53 -2.08
N PRO A 32 1.95 -8.50 -2.71
CA PRO A 32 2.58 -9.76 -3.07
C PRO A 32 3.72 -9.48 -4.06
N GLY A 33 4.91 -9.99 -3.77
CA GLY A 33 6.08 -9.78 -4.62
C GLY A 33 6.38 -10.99 -5.50
N ALA A 34 7.39 -10.89 -6.37
CA ALA A 34 7.73 -11.96 -7.31
C ALA A 34 7.98 -13.34 -6.67
N ALA A 35 8.46 -13.38 -5.42
CA ALA A 35 8.66 -14.62 -4.66
C ALA A 35 7.39 -15.13 -3.92
N SER A 36 6.28 -14.41 -3.97
CA SER A 36 5.03 -14.80 -3.30
C SER A 36 4.28 -15.85 -4.12
N HIS A 37 3.90 -16.95 -3.48
CA HIS A 37 3.22 -18.05 -4.15
C HIS A 37 2.30 -18.80 -3.18
N GLY A 38 1.26 -19.44 -3.70
CA GLY A 38 0.49 -20.43 -2.93
C GLY A 38 1.32 -21.69 -2.64
N PRO A 39 0.74 -22.69 -1.96
CA PRO A 39 1.41 -23.97 -1.79
C PRO A 39 1.67 -24.62 -3.17
N VAL A 40 2.90 -25.10 -3.38
CA VAL A 40 3.28 -25.80 -4.61
C VAL A 40 3.49 -27.28 -4.27
N PRO A 41 2.74 -28.22 -4.87
CA PRO A 41 2.95 -29.64 -4.62
C PRO A 41 4.32 -30.10 -5.13
N ALA A 42 4.81 -31.21 -4.61
CA ALA A 42 6.00 -31.85 -5.16
C ALA A 42 5.74 -32.29 -6.61
N SER A 43 6.74 -32.14 -7.48
CA SER A 43 6.65 -32.53 -8.89
C SER A 43 7.99 -33.04 -9.38
N GLY A 44 8.06 -34.32 -9.74
CA GLY A 44 9.32 -35.00 -10.09
C GLY A 44 10.36 -34.84 -8.97
N ASP A 45 11.54 -34.34 -9.33
CA ASP A 45 12.64 -34.06 -8.39
C ASP A 45 12.49 -32.71 -7.65
N THR A 46 11.43 -31.95 -7.92
CA THR A 46 11.19 -30.67 -7.24
C THR A 46 10.40 -30.91 -5.95
N PRO A 47 10.94 -30.56 -4.77
CA PRO A 47 10.23 -30.71 -3.51
C PRO A 47 9.02 -29.76 -3.47
N ALA A 48 8.01 -30.15 -2.69
CA ALA A 48 6.88 -29.27 -2.40
C ALA A 48 7.38 -27.97 -1.75
N LYS A 49 6.74 -26.85 -2.07
CA LYS A 49 6.97 -25.57 -1.41
C LYS A 49 5.77 -25.21 -0.54
N PRO A 50 5.99 -24.74 0.70
CA PRO A 50 4.90 -24.24 1.52
C PRO A 50 4.26 -23.00 0.90
N ASP A 51 3.10 -22.61 1.40
CA ASP A 51 2.49 -21.32 1.09
C ASP A 51 3.43 -20.16 1.48
N ASN A 52 3.64 -19.22 0.56
CA ASN A 52 4.41 -17.98 0.74
C ASN A 52 3.58 -16.77 0.29
N SER A 53 2.26 -16.82 0.49
CA SER A 53 1.35 -15.70 0.23
C SER A 53 1.56 -14.55 1.22
N ASP A 54 1.17 -13.34 0.82
CA ASP A 54 1.14 -12.14 1.67
C ASP A 54 -0.29 -11.91 2.17
N GLY A 55 -0.45 -11.37 3.37
CA GLY A 55 -1.77 -11.04 3.94
C GLY A 55 -1.90 -11.25 5.44
N GLY A 56 -3.13 -11.12 5.95
CA GLY A 56 -3.45 -11.39 7.36
C GLY A 56 -2.71 -10.48 8.35
N SER A 57 -2.42 -9.24 7.95
CA SER A 57 -1.53 -8.33 8.70
C SER A 57 -2.29 -7.10 9.19
N ILE A 58 -1.74 -6.47 10.23
CA ILE A 58 -2.31 -5.29 10.86
C ILE A 58 -1.35 -4.11 10.67
N ILE A 59 -1.88 -3.01 10.14
CA ILE A 59 -1.20 -1.72 10.02
C ILE A 59 -1.95 -0.76 10.95
N ALA A 60 -1.36 -0.47 12.12
CA ALA A 60 -2.04 0.21 13.21
C ALA A 60 -1.29 1.42 13.74
N ASN A 61 -1.98 2.53 14.01
CA ASN A 61 -1.46 3.62 14.85
C ASN A 61 -0.16 4.27 14.33
N ASN A 62 0.11 4.18 13.02
CA ASN A 62 1.29 4.82 12.44
C ASN A 62 0.97 6.28 12.09
N ILE A 63 1.97 7.15 12.23
CA ILE A 63 1.90 8.54 11.80
C ILE A 63 2.79 8.72 10.56
N ILE A 64 2.19 9.09 9.44
CA ILE A 64 2.89 9.49 8.22
C ILE A 64 2.77 11.00 8.10
N THR A 65 3.88 11.72 8.03
CA THR A 65 3.87 13.20 8.04
C THR A 65 4.93 13.80 7.11
N ASP A 66 4.72 15.05 6.70
CA ASP A 66 5.54 15.73 5.69
C ASP A 66 5.68 14.88 4.40
N TYR A 67 4.63 14.15 4.03
CA TYR A 67 4.68 13.21 2.91
C TYR A 67 4.87 13.95 1.57
N GLY A 68 5.85 13.50 0.78
CA GLY A 68 6.32 14.13 -0.46
C GLY A 68 7.33 15.28 -0.27
N TYR A 69 7.74 15.57 0.97
CA TYR A 69 8.76 16.60 1.27
C TYR A 69 10.15 16.03 1.55
N GLY A 70 10.40 14.80 1.11
CA GLY A 70 11.74 14.25 1.08
C GLY A 70 12.55 14.76 -0.12
N HIS A 71 13.66 14.09 -0.37
CA HIS A 71 14.65 14.51 -1.38
C HIS A 71 14.43 13.87 -2.76
N GLU A 72 13.44 12.99 -2.89
CA GLU A 72 13.17 12.23 -4.11
C GLU A 72 11.77 12.47 -4.67
N TYR A 73 11.05 13.49 -4.21
CA TYR A 73 9.72 13.83 -4.73
C TYR A 73 9.69 13.89 -6.26
N TRP A 74 10.69 14.53 -6.87
CA TRP A 74 10.82 14.69 -8.32
C TRP A 74 10.85 13.37 -9.10
N ASN A 75 11.27 12.25 -8.47
CA ASN A 75 11.25 10.91 -9.08
C ASN A 75 9.89 10.23 -9.04
N TRP A 76 9.06 10.57 -8.04
CA TRP A 76 7.89 9.77 -7.68
C TRP A 76 6.62 10.59 -7.78
N GLY A 77 6.40 11.53 -6.86
CA GLY A 77 5.22 12.40 -6.88
C GLY A 77 5.32 13.53 -7.90
N GLY A 78 6.52 13.97 -8.24
CA GLY A 78 6.78 15.06 -9.20
C GLY A 78 7.13 14.60 -10.61
N ALA A 79 7.24 13.27 -10.84
CA ALA A 79 7.56 12.74 -12.16
C ALA A 79 6.40 12.82 -13.16
N SER A 80 5.17 12.93 -12.66
CA SER A 80 3.96 13.14 -13.47
C SER A 80 3.10 14.26 -12.90
N ALA A 81 2.32 14.91 -13.77
CA ALA A 81 1.42 15.99 -13.37
C ALA A 81 0.30 15.52 -12.43
N ASP A 82 -0.07 14.24 -12.50
CA ASP A 82 -1.11 13.62 -11.68
C ASP A 82 -0.55 12.82 -10.49
N GLN A 83 0.77 12.90 -10.23
CA GLN A 83 1.44 12.31 -9.08
C GLN A 83 1.24 10.77 -8.97
N SER A 84 1.07 10.08 -10.12
CA SER A 84 0.68 8.66 -10.28
C SER A 84 1.64 7.61 -9.71
N GLY A 85 2.64 8.01 -8.93
CA GLY A 85 3.54 7.09 -8.22
C GLY A 85 3.51 7.25 -6.71
N SER A 86 2.94 8.33 -6.16
CA SER A 86 3.16 8.70 -4.75
C SER A 86 1.91 8.55 -3.89
N TYR A 87 1.93 7.56 -2.99
CA TYR A 87 0.80 7.19 -2.13
C TYR A 87 1.25 6.97 -0.69
N ALA A 88 0.59 7.57 0.30
CA ALA A 88 1.05 7.44 1.69
C ALA A 88 0.97 5.98 2.18
N ILE A 89 -0.12 5.28 1.88
CA ILE A 89 -0.28 3.83 2.06
C ILE A 89 -0.71 3.23 0.73
N ALA A 90 -0.02 2.18 0.30
CA ALA A 90 -0.29 1.49 -0.95
C ALA A 90 -0.51 -0.01 -0.69
N LEU A 91 -1.72 -0.49 -0.97
CA LEU A 91 -2.08 -1.90 -1.01
C LEU A 91 -2.16 -2.31 -2.48
N LEU A 92 -1.12 -2.99 -2.96
CA LEU A 92 -0.97 -3.21 -4.40
C LEU A 92 -1.18 -4.68 -4.76
N LYS A 93 -1.61 -4.91 -6.00
CA LYS A 93 -1.69 -6.25 -6.57
C LYS A 93 -0.31 -6.92 -6.64
N GLY A 94 -0.31 -8.22 -6.93
CA GLY A 94 0.92 -8.98 -7.16
C GLY A 94 1.80 -8.44 -8.28
N GLN A 95 3.11 -8.54 -8.11
CA GLN A 95 4.12 -8.14 -9.11
C GLN A 95 4.05 -8.98 -10.39
N ILE A 96 3.61 -10.23 -10.29
CA ILE A 96 3.40 -11.15 -11.42
C ILE A 96 1.97 -11.73 -11.38
N PRO A 97 1.41 -12.17 -12.53
CA PRO A 97 0.04 -12.68 -12.62
C PRO A 97 -0.26 -13.86 -11.68
N GLU A 98 0.74 -14.69 -11.41
CA GLU A 98 0.62 -15.92 -10.61
C GLU A 98 0.63 -15.64 -9.11
N ASN A 99 0.98 -14.43 -8.69
CA ASN A 99 0.99 -14.10 -7.26
C ASN A 99 -0.42 -14.23 -6.68
N PRO A 100 -0.56 -14.85 -5.49
CA PRO A 100 -1.80 -14.80 -4.74
C PRO A 100 -2.23 -13.35 -4.48
N PRO A 101 -3.54 -13.06 -4.44
CA PRO A 101 -4.04 -11.74 -4.07
C PRO A 101 -3.65 -11.42 -2.62
N LEU A 102 -3.39 -10.14 -2.35
CA LEU A 102 -3.25 -9.64 -0.98
C LEU A 102 -4.61 -9.71 -0.27
N GLY A 103 -4.70 -10.40 0.86
CA GLY A 103 -5.95 -10.54 1.61
C GLY A 103 -5.81 -10.19 3.08
N ASP A 104 -6.94 -9.96 3.74
CA ASP A 104 -7.07 -9.86 5.19
C ASP A 104 -6.14 -8.81 5.82
N VAL A 105 -6.13 -7.61 5.24
CA VAL A 105 -5.33 -6.49 5.76
C VAL A 105 -6.22 -5.58 6.60
N VAL A 106 -5.80 -5.33 7.83
CA VAL A 106 -6.46 -4.38 8.72
C VAL A 106 -5.67 -3.08 8.78
N LEU A 107 -6.32 -1.96 8.48
CA LEU A 107 -5.77 -0.61 8.59
C LEU A 107 -6.56 0.14 9.66
N THR A 108 -5.91 0.49 10.76
CA THR A 108 -6.58 1.14 11.88
C THR A 108 -5.78 2.26 12.52
N GLY A 109 -6.46 3.33 12.92
CA GLY A 109 -5.86 4.36 13.78
C GLY A 109 -4.64 5.05 13.15
N ASN A 110 -4.42 4.91 11.84
CA ASN A 110 -3.28 5.52 11.16
C ASN A 110 -3.60 6.97 10.83
N LEU A 111 -2.60 7.82 10.94
CA LEU A 111 -2.69 9.24 10.66
C LEU A 111 -1.82 9.54 9.44
N VAL A 112 -2.40 10.13 8.41
CA VAL A 112 -1.67 10.62 7.23
C VAL A 112 -1.80 12.13 7.16
N TYR A 113 -0.66 12.80 7.25
CA TYR A 113 -0.50 14.23 7.08
C TYR A 113 0.38 14.48 5.86
N GLY A 114 -0.12 15.35 4.98
CA GLY A 114 0.66 15.90 3.87
C GLY A 114 1.69 16.94 4.34
N GLY A 115 1.81 18.02 3.57
CA GLY A 115 2.57 19.20 3.96
C GLY A 115 1.88 20.03 5.04
N ARG A 116 2.51 21.13 5.44
CA ARG A 116 1.93 22.06 6.41
C ARG A 116 0.78 22.82 5.75
N ASN A 117 -0.09 23.41 6.58
CA ASN A 117 -1.20 24.23 6.09
C ASN A 117 -0.71 25.30 5.10
N GLY A 118 -1.22 25.24 3.87
CA GLY A 118 -0.87 26.17 2.78
C GLY A 118 0.20 25.65 1.80
N ASP A 119 0.87 24.53 2.10
CA ASP A 119 1.82 23.94 1.16
C ASP A 119 1.09 23.16 0.04
N ALA A 120 1.71 23.08 -1.14
CA ALA A 120 1.18 22.29 -2.24
C ALA A 120 1.21 20.79 -1.94
N LEU A 121 0.10 20.08 -2.15
CA LEU A 121 0.03 18.62 -1.96
C LEU A 121 1.01 17.90 -2.89
N ARG A 122 1.80 16.97 -2.34
CA ARG A 122 2.87 16.24 -3.04
C ARG A 122 2.62 14.74 -3.18
N TYR A 123 1.35 14.35 -3.11
CA TYR A 123 0.94 12.95 -3.27
C TYR A 123 -0.51 12.86 -3.73
N ARG A 124 -0.82 11.77 -4.41
CA ARG A 124 -2.10 11.62 -5.09
C ARG A 124 -3.20 11.17 -4.14
N TYR A 125 -2.96 10.12 -3.37
CA TYR A 125 -3.92 9.55 -2.44
C TYR A 125 -3.24 9.19 -1.12
N ALA A 126 -3.98 9.32 -0.01
CA ALA A 126 -3.51 8.81 1.27
C ALA A 126 -3.52 7.28 1.29
N LEU A 127 -4.55 6.67 0.69
CA LEU A 127 -4.65 5.23 0.53
C LEU A 127 -4.88 4.88 -0.95
N TYR A 128 -3.93 4.17 -1.53
CA TYR A 128 -4.10 3.60 -2.86
C TYR A 128 -4.28 2.09 -2.77
N ILE A 129 -5.33 1.58 -3.39
CA ILE A 129 -5.62 0.16 -3.54
C ILE A 129 -5.68 -0.08 -5.05
N GLU A 130 -5.01 -1.10 -5.59
CA GLU A 130 -5.06 -1.59 -7.00
C GLU A 130 -3.66 -1.72 -7.64
N ASP A 131 -3.58 -1.63 -8.96
CA ASP A 131 -2.40 -1.80 -9.80
C ASP A 131 -1.43 -0.60 -9.73
N TRP A 132 -0.13 -0.89 -9.83
CA TRP A 132 0.93 0.08 -10.06
C TRP A 132 0.70 0.90 -11.34
N ASN A 133 0.02 0.33 -12.36
CA ASN A 133 0.09 0.84 -13.73
C ASN A 133 -1.22 1.04 -14.52
N ARG A 134 -2.45 0.79 -14.02
CA ARG A 134 -3.64 1.01 -14.89
C ARG A 134 -5.01 1.29 -14.28
N ARG A 135 -5.82 1.87 -15.19
CA ARG A 135 -7.12 2.56 -15.11
C ARG A 135 -8.34 1.67 -15.47
N ASP A 136 -8.17 0.36 -15.61
CA ASP A 136 -9.22 -0.57 -16.06
C ASP A 136 -9.28 -1.81 -15.14
N GLU A 137 -10.42 -2.52 -15.14
CA GLU A 137 -10.93 -3.54 -14.19
C GLU A 137 -9.94 -4.27 -13.23
N PRO A 138 -10.35 -4.56 -11.97
CA PRO A 138 -9.51 -5.23 -10.98
C PRO A 138 -8.99 -6.57 -11.51
N GLY A 139 -7.66 -6.71 -11.55
CA GLY A 139 -7.03 -7.98 -11.91
C GLY A 139 -7.41 -9.10 -10.93
N SER A 140 -7.33 -10.36 -11.36
CA SER A 140 -7.63 -11.53 -10.51
C SER A 140 -6.77 -11.60 -9.23
N ASN A 141 -5.62 -10.92 -9.22
CA ASN A 141 -4.67 -10.78 -8.12
C ASN A 141 -4.74 -9.42 -7.39
N ALA A 142 -5.82 -8.65 -7.59
CA ALA A 142 -6.06 -7.41 -6.85
C ALA A 142 -6.21 -7.69 -5.33
N PRO A 143 -5.87 -6.71 -4.48
CA PRO A 143 -6.12 -6.81 -3.04
C PRO A 143 -7.60 -7.09 -2.74
N ARG A 144 -7.85 -7.96 -1.76
CA ARG A 144 -9.20 -8.40 -1.38
C ARG A 144 -9.51 -7.95 0.03
N GLN A 145 -10.67 -7.29 0.17
CA GLN A 145 -11.32 -7.00 1.45
C GLN A 145 -10.40 -6.34 2.49
N PRO A 146 -9.74 -5.20 2.19
CA PRO A 146 -9.08 -4.45 3.24
C PRO A 146 -10.13 -3.94 4.24
N HIS A 147 -9.82 -4.06 5.53
CA HIS A 147 -10.66 -3.62 6.63
C HIS A 147 -10.11 -2.33 7.21
N LEU A 148 -10.88 -1.25 7.11
CA LEU A 148 -10.48 0.07 7.56
C LEU A 148 -11.35 0.51 8.73
N TYR A 149 -10.73 1.02 9.78
CA TYR A 149 -11.46 1.65 10.88
C TYR A 149 -10.65 2.74 11.58
N GLY A 150 -11.26 3.91 11.77
CA GLY A 150 -10.75 4.95 12.65
C GLY A 150 -9.40 5.53 12.21
N ASN A 151 -9.13 5.55 10.91
CA ASN A 151 -7.95 6.23 10.35
C ASN A 151 -8.28 7.72 10.13
N LEU A 152 -7.27 8.58 10.17
CA LEU A 152 -7.38 9.99 9.84
C LEU A 152 -6.46 10.31 8.67
N PHE A 153 -7.04 10.44 7.47
CA PHE A 153 -6.28 10.67 6.26
C PHE A 153 -6.52 12.07 5.70
N HIS A 154 -5.48 12.90 5.68
CA HIS A 154 -5.52 14.12 4.88
C HIS A 154 -5.59 13.72 3.39
N PRO A 155 -6.45 14.36 2.59
CA PRO A 155 -6.54 14.06 1.17
C PRO A 155 -5.26 14.48 0.42
N GLY A 156 -4.86 13.66 -0.54
CA GLY A 156 -3.92 14.04 -1.58
C GLY A 156 -4.61 14.81 -2.71
N SER A 157 -3.88 15.08 -3.80
CA SER A 157 -4.42 15.81 -4.96
C SER A 157 -5.58 15.09 -5.67
N GLY A 158 -5.66 13.76 -5.54
CA GLY A 158 -6.75 12.92 -6.04
C GLY A 158 -7.83 12.62 -5.00
N GLY A 159 -7.65 13.04 -3.75
CA GLY A 159 -8.53 12.70 -2.62
C GLY A 159 -7.90 11.73 -1.64
N ILE A 160 -8.74 11.08 -0.82
CA ILE A 160 -8.28 10.18 0.24
C ILE A 160 -7.91 8.81 -0.33
N SER A 161 -8.78 8.22 -1.15
CA SER A 161 -8.54 6.95 -1.81
C SER A 161 -9.01 6.93 -3.26
N ASN A 162 -8.43 6.04 -4.07
CA ASN A 162 -8.84 5.79 -5.45
C ASN A 162 -9.96 4.75 -5.57
N ALA A 163 -10.29 4.06 -4.49
CA ALA A 163 -11.34 3.05 -4.44
C ALA A 163 -12.32 3.35 -3.29
N GLU A 164 -13.58 2.96 -3.46
CA GLU A 164 -14.53 2.93 -2.36
C GLU A 164 -14.15 1.77 -1.43
N VAL A 165 -14.08 2.03 -0.12
CA VAL A 165 -13.74 1.00 0.85
C VAL A 165 -14.94 0.75 1.77
N PRO A 166 -15.48 -0.48 1.80
CA PRO A 166 -16.65 -0.79 2.63
C PRO A 166 -16.36 -0.62 4.12
N GLY A 167 -17.26 0.05 4.85
CA GLY A 167 -17.34 -0.03 6.31
C GLY A 167 -16.87 1.19 7.09
N ASP A 168 -16.20 2.17 6.46
CA ASP A 168 -15.86 3.43 7.12
C ASP A 168 -16.52 4.61 6.41
N LYS A 169 -17.54 5.21 7.05
CA LYS A 169 -18.19 6.43 6.55
C LYS A 169 -17.29 7.67 6.68
N ASN A 170 -16.17 7.52 7.40
CA ASN A 170 -15.21 8.58 7.70
C ASN A 170 -13.79 8.22 7.24
N LEU A 171 -13.67 7.38 6.20
CA LEU A 171 -12.56 7.56 5.28
C LEU A 171 -12.47 9.03 4.87
#